data_AF-A0AAU5N3C0-F1
#
_entry.id   AF-A0AAU5N3C0-F1
#
_cell.length_a   1.000
_cell.length_b   1.000
_cell.length_c   1.000
_cell.angle_alpha   90.00
_cell.angle_beta   90.00
_cell.angle_gamma   90.00
#
_symmetry.space_group_name_H-M   'P 1'
#
loop_
_entity.id
_entity.type
_entity.pdbx_description
1 polymer ?
#
loop_
_entity_poly.entity_id
_entity_poly.type
_entity_poly.pdbx_seq_one_letter_code
_entity_poly.pdbx_strand_id
1 'polypeptide(L)'
;MKHGRIAWAGGDGTYVYVHDIAKGTPQTKRITGFLFDSVSDIQLTSDRVFWRETGGFLIPSTGFVSAPLDDLSRAAKLRYPSSVFLGQFSVNEKYFAYSTFDLWGALGSWSGPGKAKVATVDDVLAGVDGFSRVSCSSGAQLAPPRPVTGVRRVSL
;
A
#
# COMPACT_ATOMS: atom_id res chain seq x y z
N MET A 1 6.27 -11.16 -9.43
CA MET A 1 7.21 -12.21 -8.93
C MET A 1 8.32 -11.51 -8.17
N LYS A 2 8.60 -11.92 -6.94
CA LYS A 2 9.71 -11.40 -6.12
C LYS A 2 10.20 -12.49 -5.19
N HIS A 3 11.52 -12.62 -5.01
CA HIS A 3 12.13 -13.59 -4.08
C HIS A 3 11.66 -15.05 -4.24
N GLY A 4 11.53 -15.52 -5.49
CA GLY A 4 11.06 -16.88 -5.77
C GLY A 4 9.58 -17.14 -5.50
N ARG A 5 8.80 -16.08 -5.21
CA ARG A 5 7.36 -16.16 -4.98
C ARG A 5 6.56 -15.36 -6.00
N ILE A 6 5.36 -15.85 -6.25
CA ILE A 6 4.36 -15.23 -7.12
C ILE A 6 3.11 -15.02 -6.29
N ALA A 7 2.50 -13.83 -6.40
CA ALA A 7 1.21 -13.55 -5.83
C ALA A 7 0.30 -12.96 -6.90
N TRP A 8 -0.98 -13.35 -6.87
CA TRP A 8 -1.99 -12.90 -7.83
C TRP A 8 -3.38 -12.91 -7.20
N ALA A 9 -4.28 -12.14 -7.80
CA ALA A 9 -5.69 -12.15 -7.47
C ALA A 9 -6.42 -13.23 -8.29
N GLY A 10 -7.44 -13.87 -7.70
CA GLY A 10 -8.36 -14.73 -8.44
C GLY A 10 -9.04 -13.98 -9.58
N GLY A 11 -9.53 -14.70 -10.59
CA GLY A 11 -10.17 -14.08 -11.76
C GLY A 11 -11.40 -13.22 -11.42
N ASP A 12 -12.06 -13.51 -10.31
CA ASP A 12 -13.17 -12.75 -9.74
C ASP A 12 -12.73 -11.64 -8.75
N GLY A 13 -11.43 -11.52 -8.50
CA GLY A 13 -10.86 -10.58 -7.54
C GLY A 13 -11.13 -10.90 -6.07
N THR A 14 -11.76 -12.03 -5.72
CA THR A 14 -12.17 -12.30 -4.33
C THR A 14 -11.17 -13.13 -3.53
N TYR A 15 -10.13 -13.64 -4.19
CA TYR A 15 -9.06 -14.41 -3.57
C TYR A 15 -7.69 -13.80 -3.83
N VAL A 16 -6.82 -13.90 -2.84
CA VAL A 16 -5.37 -13.70 -2.98
C VAL A 16 -4.71 -15.07 -2.95
N TYR A 17 -3.80 -15.31 -3.90
CA TYR A 17 -2.97 -16.50 -3.95
C TYR A 17 -1.50 -16.11 -3.76
N VAL A 18 -0.76 -16.94 -3.04
CA VAL A 18 0.70 -16.85 -2.94
C VAL A 18 1.28 -18.22 -3.21
N HIS A 19 2.17 -18.31 -4.19
CA HIS A 19 2.87 -19.53 -4.56
C HIS A 19 4.37 -19.35 -4.38
N ASP A 20 4.97 -20.27 -3.64
CA ASP A 20 6.42 -20.44 -3.54
C ASP A 20 6.85 -21.47 -4.58
N ILE A 21 7.66 -21.04 -5.55
CA ILE A 21 8.09 -21.86 -6.68
C ILE A 21 8.88 -23.08 -6.20
N ALA A 22 9.60 -22.98 -5.07
CA ALA A 22 10.36 -24.10 -4.53
C ALA A 22 9.48 -25.14 -3.81
N LYS A 23 8.32 -24.74 -3.27
CA LYS A 23 7.44 -25.61 -2.47
C LYS A 23 6.26 -26.19 -3.25
N GLY A 24 5.90 -25.60 -4.39
CA GLY A 24 4.91 -26.15 -5.32
C GLY A 24 3.43 -25.94 -4.96
N THR A 25 3.06 -25.85 -3.68
CA THR A 25 1.65 -25.66 -3.30
C THR A 25 1.31 -24.17 -3.05
N PRO A 26 0.34 -23.59 -3.77
CA PRO A 26 -0.15 -22.23 -3.49
C PRO A 26 -0.95 -22.16 -2.18
N GLN A 27 -0.74 -21.09 -1.43
CA GLN A 27 -1.64 -20.65 -0.36
C GLN A 27 -2.74 -19.78 -0.95
N THR A 28 -3.91 -19.78 -0.32
CA THR A 28 -5.03 -18.92 -0.72
C THR A 28 -5.70 -18.26 0.47
N LYS A 29 -6.20 -17.04 0.27
CA LYS A 29 -7.00 -16.30 1.22
C LYS A 29 -8.15 -15.63 0.50
N ARG A 30 -9.38 -15.87 0.94
CA ARG A 30 -10.54 -15.10 0.51
C ARG A 30 -10.53 -13.75 1.21
N ILE A 31 -10.78 -12.66 0.47
CA ILE A 31 -10.99 -11.34 1.07
C ILE A 31 -12.26 -11.34 1.91
N THR A 32 -12.28 -10.55 2.98
CA THR A 32 -13.37 -10.55 3.96
C THR A 32 -14.39 -9.43 3.72
N GLY A 33 -14.33 -8.81 2.55
CA GLY A 33 -15.10 -7.61 2.17
C GLY A 33 -16.57 -7.84 1.83
N PHE A 34 -17.29 -6.75 1.58
CA PHE A 34 -18.69 -6.78 1.12
C PHE A 34 -18.78 -7.36 -0.30
N LEU A 35 -20.00 -7.66 -0.78
CA LEU A 35 -20.25 -8.41 -2.02
C LEU A 35 -19.58 -7.85 -3.30
N PHE A 36 -19.08 -6.61 -3.26
CA PHE A 36 -18.45 -5.89 -4.37
C PHE A 36 -16.99 -5.52 -4.12
N ASP A 37 -16.40 -6.03 -3.04
CA ASP A 37 -15.00 -5.80 -2.76
C ASP A 37 -14.15 -6.72 -3.63
N SER A 38 -13.00 -6.22 -4.07
CA SER A 38 -12.07 -6.95 -4.94
C SER A 38 -10.63 -6.58 -4.62
N VAL A 39 -9.72 -7.51 -4.88
CA VAL A 39 -8.28 -7.27 -4.86
C VAL A 39 -7.90 -6.49 -6.11
N SER A 40 -7.49 -5.24 -5.94
CA SER A 40 -7.20 -4.34 -7.06
C SER A 40 -5.71 -4.09 -7.30
N ASP A 41 -4.84 -4.46 -6.37
CA ASP A 41 -3.37 -4.38 -6.50
C ASP A 41 -2.68 -5.26 -5.43
N ILE A 42 -1.52 -5.82 -5.76
CA ILE A 42 -0.73 -6.73 -4.91
C ILE A 42 0.75 -6.39 -5.02
N GLN A 43 1.43 -6.27 -3.88
CA GLN A 43 2.87 -5.97 -3.77
C GLN A 43 3.56 -7.00 -2.86
N LEU A 44 4.81 -7.33 -3.18
CA LEU A 44 5.61 -8.32 -2.46
C LEU A 44 6.86 -7.70 -1.84
N THR A 45 7.19 -8.17 -0.64
CA THR A 45 8.47 -7.96 0.04
C THR A 45 9.20 -9.30 0.19
N SER A 46 10.29 -9.36 0.95
CA SER A 46 11.02 -10.59 1.22
C SER A 46 10.26 -11.54 2.15
N ASP A 47 9.46 -11.01 3.06
CA ASP A 47 8.78 -11.76 4.11
C ASP A 47 7.24 -11.63 4.07
N ARG A 48 6.72 -10.58 3.41
CA ARG A 48 5.27 -10.27 3.39
C ARG A 48 4.69 -10.01 2.00
N VAL A 49 3.39 -10.30 1.89
CA VAL A 49 2.52 -9.81 0.80
C VAL A 49 1.65 -8.69 1.34
N PHE A 50 1.44 -7.68 0.50
CA PHE A 50 0.52 -6.58 0.74
C PHE A 50 -0.48 -6.55 -0.41
N TRP A 51 -1.75 -6.35 -0.12
CA TRP A 51 -2.75 -6.14 -1.16
C TRP A 51 -3.71 -5.04 -0.76
N ARG A 52 -4.35 -4.50 -1.79
CA ARG A 52 -5.40 -3.51 -1.64
C ARG A 52 -6.75 -4.15 -1.96
N GLU A 53 -7.66 -4.00 -1.02
CA GLU A 53 -9.07 -4.31 -1.20
C GLU A 53 -9.80 -3.01 -1.57
N THR A 54 -10.44 -3.00 -2.73
CA THR A 54 -11.26 -1.88 -3.20
C THR A 54 -12.69 -2.36 -3.39
N GLY A 55 -13.65 -1.59 -2.89
CA GLY A 55 -15.06 -1.90 -3.05
C GLY A 55 -15.97 -0.78 -2.56
N GLY A 56 -17.19 -1.15 -2.16
CA GLY A 56 -18.25 -0.20 -1.81
C GLY A 56 -19.26 0.00 -2.94
N PHE A 57 -20.55 -0.11 -2.60
CA PHE A 57 -21.68 -0.04 -3.54
C PHE A 57 -22.11 1.40 -3.87
N LEU A 58 -22.00 2.32 -2.92
CA LEU A 58 -22.37 3.75 -3.07
C LEU A 58 -21.22 4.71 -2.73
N ILE A 59 -20.37 4.32 -1.78
CA ILE A 59 -19.21 5.11 -1.35
C ILE A 59 -17.99 4.23 -1.57
N PRO A 60 -17.05 4.63 -2.45
CA PRO A 60 -15.82 3.88 -2.64
C PRO A 60 -15.09 3.70 -1.32
N SER A 61 -14.59 2.50 -1.07
CA SER A 61 -13.75 2.21 0.08
C SER A 61 -12.51 1.48 -0.40
N THR A 62 -11.38 1.86 0.18
CA THR A 62 -10.10 1.21 -0.04
C THR A 62 -9.49 0.86 1.31
N GLY A 63 -9.09 -0.40 1.45
CA GLY A 63 -8.33 -0.90 2.58
C GLY A 63 -7.05 -1.58 2.11
N PHE A 64 -6.04 -1.59 2.97
CA PHE A 64 -4.81 -2.32 2.73
C PHE A 64 -4.73 -3.47 3.72
N VAL A 65 -4.22 -4.60 3.26
CA VAL A 65 -4.09 -5.82 4.06
C VAL A 65 -2.69 -6.36 3.85
N SER A 66 -2.13 -6.99 4.88
CA SER A 66 -0.84 -7.65 4.77
C SER A 66 -0.83 -8.97 5.51
N ALA A 67 -0.08 -9.93 4.97
CA ALA A 67 0.14 -11.25 5.56
C ALA A 67 1.61 -11.66 5.41
N PRO A 68 2.15 -12.45 6.36
CA PRO A 68 3.38 -13.21 6.14
C PRO A 68 3.25 -14.09 4.89
N LEU A 69 4.30 -14.17 4.08
CA LEU A 69 4.28 -14.95 2.83
C LEU A 69 4.22 -16.46 3.07
N ASP A 70 4.61 -16.91 4.26
CA ASP A 70 4.57 -18.29 4.70
C ASP A 70 3.25 -18.70 5.34
N ASP A 71 2.39 -17.74 5.69
CA ASP A 71 1.08 -18.00 6.30
C ASP A 71 0.05 -16.90 5.99
N LEU A 72 -0.71 -17.09 4.91
CA LEU A 72 -1.81 -16.20 4.54
C LEU A 72 -2.99 -16.21 5.55
N SER A 73 -3.08 -17.21 6.44
CA SER A 73 -4.16 -17.22 7.45
C SER A 73 -4.03 -16.04 8.41
N ARG A 74 -2.79 -15.58 8.66
CA ARG A 74 -2.42 -14.44 9.51
C ARG A 74 -2.56 -13.07 8.83
N ALA A 75 -3.30 -13.01 7.73
CA ALA A 75 -3.70 -11.76 7.09
C ALA A 75 -4.40 -10.81 8.06
N ALA A 76 -3.94 -9.56 8.09
CA ALA A 76 -4.53 -8.50 8.91
C ALA A 76 -4.70 -7.21 8.10
N LYS A 77 -5.87 -6.57 8.26
CA LYS A 77 -6.13 -5.26 7.68
C LYS A 77 -5.29 -4.21 8.41
N LEU A 78 -4.59 -3.39 7.64
CA LEU A 78 -3.74 -2.32 8.17
C LEU A 78 -4.63 -1.21 8.76
N ARG A 79 -4.24 -0.69 9.92
CA ARG A 79 -4.98 0.39 10.60
C ARG A 79 -4.85 1.71 9.84
N TYR A 80 -3.65 1.99 9.33
CA TYR A 80 -3.34 3.15 8.53
C TYR A 80 -2.75 2.71 7.18
N PRO A 81 -2.95 3.48 6.11
CA PRO A 81 -3.77 4.71 6.06
C PRO A 81 -5.28 4.45 6.14
N SER A 82 -6.01 5.36 6.80
CA SER A 82 -7.48 5.33 6.92
C SER A 82 -8.15 6.30 5.93
N SER A 83 -9.45 6.12 5.69
CA SER A 83 -10.26 7.01 4.83
C SER A 83 -9.72 7.15 3.40
N VAL A 84 -9.27 6.05 2.84
CA VAL A 84 -8.81 5.97 1.45
C VAL A 84 -9.97 5.56 0.55
N PHE A 85 -10.23 6.32 -0.51
CA PHE A 85 -11.36 6.10 -1.43
C PHE A 85 -10.89 5.45 -2.73
N LEU A 86 -9.86 6.04 -3.36
CA LEU A 86 -9.12 5.49 -4.50
C LEU A 86 -7.65 5.84 -4.34
N GLY A 87 -6.75 5.05 -4.93
CA GLY A 87 -5.33 5.38 -4.87
C GLY A 87 -4.43 4.45 -5.64
N GLN A 88 -3.14 4.52 -5.32
CA GLN A 88 -2.08 3.59 -5.70
C GLN A 88 -1.20 3.40 -4.47
N PHE A 89 -0.57 2.23 -4.35
CA PHE A 89 0.40 1.99 -3.30
C PHE A 89 1.60 1.22 -3.85
N SER A 90 2.71 1.33 -3.15
CA SER A 90 3.91 0.58 -3.44
C SER A 90 4.63 0.28 -2.14
N VAL A 91 5.20 -0.92 -2.05
CA VAL A 91 5.88 -1.38 -0.85
C VAL A 91 7.22 -1.97 -1.24
N ASN A 92 8.25 -1.62 -0.48
CA ASN A 92 9.54 -2.30 -0.50
C ASN A 92 9.88 -2.81 0.91
N GLU A 93 11.08 -3.32 1.10
CA GLU A 93 11.49 -3.92 2.39
C GLU A 93 11.45 -2.93 3.57
N LYS A 94 11.51 -1.63 3.31
CA LYS A 94 11.63 -0.60 4.34
C LYS A 94 10.43 0.35 4.42
N TYR A 95 9.80 0.64 3.30
CA TYR A 95 8.81 1.70 3.17
C TYR A 95 7.52 1.21 2.54
N PHE A 96 6.43 1.68 3.12
CA PHE A 96 5.10 1.64 2.53
C PHE A 96 4.76 3.04 2.02
N ALA A 97 4.52 3.17 0.72
CA ALA A 97 4.14 4.42 0.07
C ALA A 97 2.74 4.31 -0.52
N TYR A 98 1.96 5.38 -0.41
CA TYR A 98 0.64 5.44 -1.00
C TYR A 98 0.31 6.85 -1.52
N SER A 99 -0.54 6.91 -2.54
CA SER A 99 -1.07 8.15 -3.13
C SER A 99 -2.56 7.97 -3.34
N THR A 100 -3.39 8.88 -2.82
CA THR A 100 -4.85 8.66 -2.73
C THR A 100 -5.64 9.89 -3.09
N PHE A 101 -6.81 9.66 -3.65
CA PHE A 101 -7.84 10.68 -3.82
C PHE A 101 -8.69 10.76 -2.56
N ASP A 102 -9.15 11.97 -2.23
CA ASP A 102 -10.24 12.13 -1.29
C ASP A 102 -11.57 11.69 -1.94
N LEU A 103 -12.65 11.65 -1.16
CA LEU A 103 -13.98 11.24 -1.64
C LEU A 103 -14.44 12.07 -2.85
N TRP A 104 -14.19 13.38 -2.83
CA TRP A 104 -14.58 14.29 -3.92
C TRP A 104 -13.75 14.07 -5.17
N GLY A 105 -12.44 13.84 -5.00
CA GLY A 105 -11.51 13.47 -6.06
C GLY A 105 -11.88 12.16 -6.72
N ALA A 106 -12.33 11.18 -5.93
CA ALA A 106 -12.84 9.91 -6.43
C ALA A 106 -14.16 10.05 -7.21
N LEU A 107 -14.96 11.09 -6.94
CA LEU A 107 -16.22 11.41 -7.63
C LEU A 107 -16.03 12.34 -8.85
N GLY A 108 -14.79 12.58 -9.29
CA GLY A 108 -14.49 13.37 -10.48
C GLY A 108 -14.26 14.87 -10.24
N SER A 109 -14.27 15.33 -8.99
CA SER A 109 -13.79 16.67 -8.64
C SER A 109 -12.27 16.76 -8.78
N TRP A 110 -11.75 17.90 -9.20
CA TRP A 110 -10.30 18.11 -9.27
C TRP A 110 -9.75 18.55 -7.90
N SER A 111 -9.65 17.60 -6.95
CA SER A 111 -8.77 17.72 -5.77
C SER A 111 -7.40 17.07 -6.00
N GLY A 112 -7.22 16.39 -7.14
CA GLY A 112 -6.00 15.69 -7.55
C GLY A 112 -5.67 14.49 -6.65
N PRO A 113 -4.71 13.63 -7.03
CA PRO A 113 -4.15 12.68 -6.07
C PRO A 113 -3.46 13.48 -4.96
N GLY A 114 -3.84 13.22 -3.71
CA GLY A 114 -3.10 13.72 -2.56
C GLY A 114 -1.63 13.31 -2.70
N LYS A 115 -0.71 14.26 -2.45
CA LYS A 115 0.75 14.02 -2.53
C LYS A 115 1.11 12.68 -1.89
N ALA A 116 2.00 11.93 -2.53
CA ALA A 116 2.48 10.64 -2.04
C ALA A 116 2.91 10.74 -0.57
N LYS A 117 2.46 9.79 0.24
CA LYS A 117 2.81 9.66 1.64
C LYS A 117 3.60 8.38 1.84
N VAL A 118 4.57 8.43 2.75
CA VAL A 118 5.45 7.30 3.05
C VAL A 118 5.58 7.14 4.56
N ALA A 119 5.54 5.89 5.01
CA ALA A 119 5.90 5.47 6.36
C ALA A 119 6.82 4.24 6.26
N THR A 120 7.47 3.87 7.37
CA THR A 120 8.18 2.60 7.40
C THR A 120 7.19 1.44 7.41
N VAL A 121 7.59 0.27 6.89
CA VAL A 121 6.76 -0.93 6.96
C VAL A 121 6.48 -1.31 8.41
N ASP A 122 7.46 -1.17 9.30
CA ASP A 122 7.31 -1.48 10.73
C ASP A 122 6.25 -0.62 11.40
N ASP A 123 6.26 0.71 11.16
CA ASP A 123 5.24 1.61 11.69
C ASP A 123 3.83 1.23 11.20
N VAL A 124 3.71 0.90 9.90
CA VAL A 124 2.44 0.52 9.29
C VAL A 124 1.91 -0.79 9.85
N LEU A 125 2.78 -1.78 10.04
CA LEU A 125 2.43 -3.07 10.64
C LEU A 125 2.10 -2.95 12.13
N ALA A 126 2.75 -2.03 12.84
CA ALA A 126 2.45 -1.69 14.23
C ALA A 126 1.16 -0.85 14.37
N GLY A 127 0.58 -0.38 13.26
CA GLY A 127 -0.61 0.46 13.26
C GLY A 127 -0.36 1.88 13.77
N VAL A 128 0.86 2.37 13.61
CA VAL A 128 1.28 3.74 13.95
C VAL A 128 1.12 4.63 12.71
N ASP A 129 0.55 5.83 12.88
CA ASP A 129 0.45 6.82 11.81
C ASP A 129 1.79 7.58 11.63
N GLY A 130 2.78 6.89 11.09
CA GLY A 130 4.11 7.43 10.79
C GLY A 130 4.22 8.11 9.42
N PHE A 131 3.09 8.41 8.76
CA PHE A 131 3.09 8.85 7.38
C PHE A 131 3.54 10.30 7.22
N SER A 132 4.64 10.48 6.47
CA SER A 132 5.13 11.78 6.04
C SER A 132 4.83 12.02 4.57
N ARG A 133 4.56 13.28 4.20
CA ARG A 133 4.37 13.66 2.79
C ARG A 133 5.73 13.65 2.09
N VAL A 134 5.83 12.92 0.99
CA VAL A 134 6.93 13.03 0.05
C VAL A 134 6.57 14.13 -0.95
N SER A 135 6.98 15.36 -0.66
CA SER A 135 6.87 16.43 -1.64
C SER A 135 8.06 16.35 -2.57
N CYS A 136 7.80 15.77 -3.71
CA CYS A 136 8.50 16.17 -4.90
C CYS A 136 7.93 17.52 -5.35
N SER A 137 8.71 18.37 -6.02
CA SER A 137 8.33 19.75 -6.40
C SER A 137 6.92 19.84 -7.00
N SER A 138 6.34 21.04 -7.06
CA SER A 138 4.95 21.40 -7.46
C SER A 138 4.51 20.97 -8.88
N GLY A 139 4.64 19.69 -9.20
CA GLY A 139 4.26 19.02 -10.44
C GLY A 139 4.20 17.52 -10.18
N ALA A 140 3.52 16.77 -11.05
CA ALA A 140 3.26 15.34 -10.92
C ALA A 140 4.51 14.42 -10.98
N GLN A 141 5.72 14.95 -10.74
CA GLN A 141 6.97 14.24 -10.97
C GLN A 141 7.88 14.25 -9.74
N LEU A 142 8.45 13.08 -9.44
CA LEU A 142 9.30 12.81 -8.28
C LEU A 142 10.63 13.60 -8.38
N ALA A 143 10.91 14.49 -7.42
CA ALA A 143 12.14 15.25 -7.27
C ALA A 143 12.50 15.34 -5.77
N PRO A 144 13.73 15.01 -5.35
CA PRO A 144 14.10 15.01 -3.94
C PRO A 144 14.17 16.43 -3.33
N PRO A 145 13.89 16.60 -2.02
CA PRO A 145 14.04 17.88 -1.34
C PRO A 145 15.52 18.28 -1.25
N ARG A 146 15.81 19.58 -1.43
CA ARG A 146 17.16 20.16 -1.34
C ARG A 146 17.79 19.90 0.04
N PRO A 147 19.12 19.71 0.13
CA PRO A 147 19.82 19.65 1.41
C PRO A 147 19.75 21.01 2.10
N VAL A 148 19.36 21.01 3.37
CA VAL A 148 19.40 22.16 4.27
C VAL A 148 20.87 22.54 4.49
N THR A 149 21.34 23.57 3.80
CA THR A 149 22.62 24.24 4.09
C THR A 149 22.35 25.26 5.19
N GLY A 150 22.74 24.95 6.42
CA GLY A 150 22.51 25.85 7.54
C GLY A 150 22.95 25.34 8.91
N VAL A 151 24.11 24.69 9.01
CA VAL A 151 24.80 24.54 10.29
C VAL A 151 26.06 25.40 10.25
N ARG A 152 26.07 26.42 11.12
CA ARG A 152 27.14 27.38 11.36
C ARG A 152 28.48 26.65 11.56
N ARG A 153 29.53 27.09 10.85
CA ARG A 153 30.92 26.87 11.30
C ARG A 153 31.20 27.78 12.50
N VAL A 154 31.65 27.19 13.58
CA VAL A 154 32.48 27.85 14.60
C VAL A 154 33.86 27.23 14.48
N SER A 155 34.89 28.07 14.24
CA SER A 155 36.21 28.05 14.90
C SER A 155 37.21 28.87 14.07
N LEU A 156 37.76 29.89 14.76
CA LEU A 156 39.00 30.68 14.55
C LEU A 156 39.37 31.09 13.12
#